data_AF-A0A3D5Y2E8-F1
#
_entry.id   AF-A0A3D5Y2E8-F1
#
_cell.length_a   1.000
_cell.length_b   1.000
_cell.length_c   1.000
_cell.angle_alpha   90.00
_cell.angle_beta   90.00
_cell.angle_gamma   90.00
#
_symmetry.space_group_name_H-M   'P 1'
#
loop_
_entity.id
_entity.type
_entity.pdbx_description
1 polymer ?
#
loop_
_entity_poly.entity_id
_entity_poly.type
_entity_poly.pdbx_seq_one_letter_code
_entity_poly.pdbx_strand_id
1 'polypeptide(L)'
;MKKTLAALVIHGIGRQQPGFANGVIKAVSAHLAAEGSDPQQVAWQPVFWDDILRPAQDAYLQAAYAAADLNARRLRTLVLSALGDAAGYRQLPSAGRRGGEETQTYHRVHARLREAMRSLYRRQLDGRPVPLVVLAHSFGGHILSNYVWDSQHRPDQRLSSFERMNWLCGLVTFGCNIPLFTFACHEVQPITFPPPRLPARFKERARWLNFFDPDDVLGWPLKPINAAYDQVVSLDQRINVGGPVTGWTPASHLAYWTDRRFTRRVADFLLTLL
;
A
#
# COMPACT_ATOMS: atom_id res chain seq x y z
N MET A 1 -13.52 11.77 -20.84
CA MET A 1 -12.57 12.84 -20.46
C MET A 1 -11.19 12.26 -20.21
N LYS A 2 -10.12 13.02 -20.45
CA LYS A 2 -8.74 12.52 -20.43
C LYS A 2 -8.17 12.51 -19.01
N LYS A 3 -7.74 11.34 -18.52
CA LYS A 3 -7.08 11.18 -17.21
C LYS A 3 -5.75 11.94 -17.18
N THR A 4 -5.48 12.74 -16.15
CA THR A 4 -4.22 13.49 -15.98
C THR A 4 -3.40 13.05 -14.77
N LEU A 5 -4.00 12.26 -13.88
CA LEU A 5 -3.37 11.69 -12.69
C LEU A 5 -3.79 10.23 -12.53
N ALA A 6 -2.87 9.38 -12.08
CA ALA A 6 -3.15 7.99 -11.77
C ALA A 6 -2.96 7.74 -10.28
N ALA A 7 -3.86 6.97 -9.67
CA ALA A 7 -3.86 6.68 -8.25
C ALA A 7 -4.07 5.18 -8.00
N LEU A 8 -3.05 4.52 -7.47
CA LEU A 8 -3.11 3.14 -7.03
C LEU A 8 -3.47 3.10 -5.53
N VAL A 9 -4.33 2.17 -5.10
CA VAL A 9 -4.69 2.02 -3.69
C VAL A 9 -4.45 0.58 -3.28
N ILE A 10 -3.59 0.32 -2.30
CA ILE A 10 -3.24 -1.02 -1.82
C ILE A 10 -3.55 -1.14 -0.32
N HIS A 11 -4.22 -2.23 0.06
CA HIS A 11 -4.58 -2.53 1.44
C HIS A 11 -3.48 -3.28 2.20
N GLY A 12 -3.55 -3.25 3.53
CA GLY A 12 -2.71 -4.02 4.44
C GLY A 12 -3.14 -5.47 4.66
N ILE A 13 -2.60 -6.07 5.71
CA ILE A 13 -2.92 -7.42 6.17
C ILE A 13 -4.36 -7.57 6.65
N GLY A 14 -4.81 -8.81 6.76
CA GLY A 14 -6.10 -9.17 7.33
C GLY A 14 -7.21 -9.25 6.29
N ARG A 15 -8.41 -9.58 6.77
CA ARG A 15 -9.58 -9.78 5.90
C ARG A 15 -10.09 -8.46 5.33
N GLN A 16 -9.84 -8.24 4.05
CA GLN A 16 -10.30 -7.09 3.29
C GLN A 16 -11.50 -7.42 2.41
N GLN A 17 -12.17 -6.42 1.85
CA GLN A 17 -13.24 -6.65 0.87
C GLN A 17 -12.80 -6.13 -0.49
N PRO A 18 -13.26 -6.71 -1.62
CA PRO A 18 -12.88 -6.22 -2.96
C PRO A 18 -13.13 -4.71 -3.16
N GLY A 19 -14.13 -4.14 -2.48
CA GLY A 19 -14.46 -2.72 -2.49
C GLY A 19 -13.79 -1.86 -1.39
N PHE A 20 -12.70 -2.33 -0.76
CA PHE A 20 -12.06 -1.63 0.38
C PHE A 20 -11.73 -0.15 0.10
N ALA A 21 -11.36 0.17 -1.13
CA ALA A 21 -10.95 1.52 -1.53
C ALA A 21 -12.13 2.46 -1.80
N ASN A 22 -13.38 1.97 -1.91
CA ASN A 22 -14.52 2.78 -2.35
C ASN A 22 -14.76 3.99 -1.46
N GLY A 23 -14.59 3.84 -0.14
CA GLY A 23 -14.79 4.91 0.83
C GLY A 23 -13.78 6.05 0.64
N VAL A 24 -12.49 5.73 0.61
CA VAL A 24 -11.43 6.74 0.43
C VAL A 24 -11.51 7.40 -0.94
N ILE A 25 -11.79 6.64 -2.01
CA ILE A 25 -11.95 7.19 -3.36
C ILE A 25 -13.10 8.19 -3.38
N LYS A 26 -14.27 7.82 -2.82
CA LYS A 26 -15.43 8.71 -2.76
C LYS A 26 -15.13 10.00 -1.99
N ALA A 27 -14.49 9.88 -0.83
CA ALA A 27 -14.18 11.03 0.03
C ALA A 27 -13.14 11.96 -0.60
N VAL A 28 -12.07 11.42 -1.18
CA VAL A 28 -11.05 12.19 -1.91
C VAL A 28 -11.68 12.87 -3.12
N SER A 29 -12.43 12.14 -3.95
CA SER A 29 -13.12 12.71 -5.11
C SER A 29 -14.11 13.83 -4.75
N ALA A 30 -14.84 13.68 -3.64
CA ALA A 30 -15.73 14.74 -3.17
C ALA A 30 -14.96 16.02 -2.79
N HIS A 31 -13.79 15.88 -2.15
CA HIS A 31 -12.93 17.02 -1.81
C HIS A 31 -12.32 17.67 -3.06
N LEU A 32 -11.86 16.87 -4.04
CA LEU A 32 -11.38 17.41 -5.32
C LEU A 32 -12.44 18.27 -6.03
N ALA A 33 -13.69 17.79 -6.05
CA ALA A 33 -14.81 18.52 -6.63
C ALA A 33 -15.11 19.83 -5.87
N ALA A 34 -15.03 19.80 -4.54
CA ALA A 34 -15.25 20.98 -3.70
C ALA A 34 -14.20 22.08 -3.95
N GLU A 35 -12.96 21.69 -4.26
CA GLU A 35 -11.86 22.59 -4.61
C GLU A 35 -11.82 22.95 -6.12
N GLY A 36 -12.88 22.64 -6.87
CA GLY A 36 -13.04 23.03 -8.28
C GLY A 36 -12.31 22.17 -9.30
N SER A 37 -11.71 21.04 -8.89
CA SER A 37 -11.09 20.07 -9.81
C SER A 37 -12.09 18.98 -10.21
N ASP A 38 -12.03 18.52 -11.47
CA ASP A 38 -12.87 17.41 -11.93
C ASP A 38 -12.30 16.06 -11.40
N PRO A 39 -13.02 15.33 -10.53
CA PRO A 39 -12.51 14.08 -9.99
C PRO A 39 -12.31 12.99 -11.06
N GLN A 40 -12.95 13.14 -12.23
CA GLN A 40 -12.73 12.22 -13.35
C GLN A 40 -11.34 12.36 -13.97
N GLN A 41 -10.56 13.39 -13.64
CA GLN A 41 -9.16 13.50 -14.05
C GLN A 41 -8.27 12.41 -13.42
N VAL A 42 -8.70 11.81 -12.30
CA VAL A 42 -7.95 10.76 -11.60
C VAL A 42 -8.38 9.37 -12.10
N ALA A 43 -7.40 8.53 -12.44
CA ALA A 43 -7.58 7.13 -12.76
C ALA A 43 -7.28 6.29 -11.51
N TRP A 44 -8.33 5.79 -10.84
CA TRP A 44 -8.20 4.99 -9.63
C TRP A 44 -8.05 3.50 -9.95
N GLN A 45 -7.12 2.84 -9.27
CA GLN A 45 -6.93 1.39 -9.38
C GLN A 45 -6.68 0.78 -8.00
N PRO A 46 -7.68 0.13 -7.41
CA PRO A 46 -7.48 -0.68 -6.21
C PRO A 46 -6.66 -1.94 -6.53
N VAL A 47 -5.82 -2.34 -5.56
CA VAL A 47 -5.04 -3.58 -5.56
C VAL A 47 -5.52 -4.41 -4.40
N PHE A 48 -6.48 -5.28 -4.69
CA PHE A 48 -6.94 -6.30 -3.76
C PHE A 48 -6.04 -7.53 -3.90
N TRP A 49 -5.49 -8.07 -2.81
CA TRP A 49 -4.58 -9.23 -2.84
C TRP A 49 -4.87 -10.31 -1.78
N ASP A 50 -5.79 -10.05 -0.84
CA ASP A 50 -6.13 -10.96 0.26
C ASP A 50 -6.64 -12.34 -0.21
N ASP A 51 -7.31 -12.41 -1.37
CA ASP A 51 -7.75 -13.67 -1.99
C ASP A 51 -6.63 -14.67 -2.30
N ILE A 52 -5.37 -14.24 -2.28
CA ILE A 52 -4.21 -15.11 -2.50
C ILE A 52 -4.01 -16.09 -1.35
N LEU A 53 -4.17 -15.64 -0.10
CA LEU A 53 -3.92 -16.42 1.12
C LEU A 53 -5.20 -16.80 1.87
N ARG A 54 -6.28 -16.03 1.69
CA ARG A 54 -7.56 -16.26 2.38
C ARG A 54 -8.08 -17.71 2.29
N PRO A 55 -8.07 -18.41 1.14
CA PRO A 55 -8.62 -19.76 1.07
C PRO A 55 -7.93 -20.73 2.04
N ALA A 56 -6.60 -20.65 2.16
CA ALA A 56 -5.84 -21.50 3.08
C ALA A 56 -6.10 -21.13 4.55
N GLN A 57 -6.16 -19.83 4.85
CA GLN A 57 -6.50 -19.34 6.19
C GLN A 57 -7.90 -19.77 6.62
N ASP A 58 -8.89 -19.69 5.72
CA ASP A 58 -10.27 -20.07 5.99
C ASP A 58 -10.41 -21.57 6.21
N ALA A 59 -9.74 -22.38 5.39
CA ALA A 59 -9.73 -23.84 5.56
C ALA A 59 -9.18 -24.25 6.94
N TYR A 60 -8.07 -23.64 7.37
CA TYR A 60 -7.51 -23.91 8.69
C TYR A 60 -8.41 -23.42 9.82
N LEU A 61 -8.93 -22.18 9.74
CA LEU A 61 -9.84 -21.64 10.77
C LEU A 61 -11.08 -22.51 10.93
N GLN A 62 -11.67 -22.98 9.81
CA GLN A 62 -12.81 -23.90 9.85
C GLN A 62 -12.45 -25.20 10.55
N ALA A 63 -11.32 -25.83 10.19
CA ALA A 63 -10.86 -27.05 10.83
C ALA A 63 -10.58 -26.86 12.33
N ALA A 64 -9.92 -25.76 12.72
CA ALA A 64 -9.60 -25.45 14.11
C ALA A 64 -10.85 -25.23 14.97
N TYR A 65 -11.85 -24.52 14.46
CA TYR A 65 -13.13 -24.31 15.17
C TYR A 65 -14.03 -25.54 15.21
N ALA A 66 -13.84 -26.49 14.30
CA ALA A 66 -14.52 -27.79 14.34
C ALA A 66 -13.85 -28.74 15.34
N ALA A 67 -12.53 -28.70 15.46
CA ALA A 67 -11.76 -29.59 16.33
C ALA A 67 -11.73 -29.15 17.80
N ALA A 68 -11.88 -27.85 18.09
CA ALA A 68 -11.80 -27.32 19.45
C ALA A 68 -12.78 -26.17 19.69
N ASP A 69 -13.31 -26.07 20.92
CA ASP A 69 -14.12 -24.93 21.34
C ASP A 69 -13.23 -23.71 21.65
N LEU A 70 -12.98 -22.92 20.61
CA LEU A 70 -12.13 -21.74 20.68
C LEU A 70 -12.98 -20.47 20.80
N ASN A 71 -12.87 -19.81 21.96
CA ASN A 71 -13.40 -18.46 22.22
C ASN A 71 -12.84 -17.36 21.29
N ALA A 72 -13.41 -16.14 21.38
CA ALA A 72 -12.87 -14.95 20.71
C ALA A 72 -12.59 -15.13 19.20
N ARG A 73 -13.49 -15.84 18.49
CA ARG A 73 -13.29 -16.23 17.07
C ARG A 73 -12.85 -15.07 16.17
N ARG A 74 -13.43 -13.88 16.37
CA ARG A 74 -13.10 -12.67 15.60
C ARG A 74 -11.65 -12.23 15.81
N LEU A 75 -11.17 -12.21 17.06
CA LEU A 75 -9.80 -11.83 17.39
C LEU A 75 -8.81 -12.87 16.86
N ARG A 76 -9.11 -14.18 17.03
CA ARG A 76 -8.26 -15.25 16.49
C ARG A 76 -8.16 -15.20 14.97
N THR A 77 -9.27 -14.98 14.27
CA THR A 77 -9.25 -14.78 12.81
C THR A 77 -8.42 -13.57 12.42
N LEU A 78 -8.55 -12.45 13.14
CA LEU A 78 -7.75 -11.27 12.86
C LEU A 78 -6.24 -11.55 13.04
N VAL A 79 -5.85 -12.14 14.17
CA VAL A 79 -4.45 -12.46 14.47
C VAL A 79 -3.90 -13.46 13.44
N LEU A 80 -4.65 -14.51 13.13
CA LEU A 80 -4.25 -15.53 12.17
C LEU A 80 -4.09 -14.94 10.76
N SER A 81 -5.04 -14.13 10.29
CA SER A 81 -4.91 -13.49 8.99
C SER A 81 -3.75 -12.48 8.99
N ALA A 82 -3.61 -11.67 10.04
CA ALA A 82 -2.53 -10.68 10.15
C ALA A 82 -1.13 -11.30 10.14
N LEU A 83 -0.90 -12.28 11.02
CA LEU A 83 0.39 -12.97 11.12
C LEU A 83 0.62 -13.94 9.97
N GLY A 84 -0.44 -14.61 9.50
CA GLY A 84 -0.40 -15.52 8.35
C GLY A 84 -0.03 -14.79 7.06
N ASP A 85 -0.53 -13.58 6.86
CA ASP A 85 -0.13 -12.73 5.73
C ASP A 85 1.34 -12.33 5.82
N ALA A 86 1.78 -11.84 6.98
CA ALA A 86 3.18 -11.43 7.19
C ALA A 86 4.16 -12.60 7.07
N ALA A 87 3.81 -13.78 7.57
CA ALA A 87 4.63 -14.98 7.49
C ALA A 87 4.58 -15.64 6.10
N GLY A 88 3.44 -15.57 5.41
CA GLY A 88 3.27 -16.14 4.07
C GLY A 88 3.89 -15.28 2.97
N TYR A 89 3.97 -13.96 3.18
CA TYR A 89 4.67 -13.05 2.28
C TYR A 89 6.15 -12.97 2.65
N ARG A 90 6.96 -13.87 2.10
CA ARG A 90 8.42 -13.88 2.32
C ARG A 90 9.17 -14.00 1.00
N GLN A 91 10.26 -13.23 0.89
CA GLN A 91 11.28 -13.43 -0.13
C GLN A 91 12.35 -14.34 0.47
N LEU A 92 12.36 -15.62 0.10
CA LEU A 92 13.41 -16.54 0.54
C LEU A 92 14.58 -16.52 -0.47
N PRO A 93 15.84 -16.47 -0.01
CA PRO A 93 16.99 -16.62 -0.90
C PRO A 93 16.90 -17.96 -1.62
N SER A 94 17.02 -17.96 -2.94
CA SER A 94 17.14 -19.17 -3.77
C SER A 94 18.51 -19.83 -3.57
N ALA A 95 18.85 -20.22 -2.35
CA ALA A 95 20.06 -20.96 -2.05
C ALA A 95 19.76 -22.47 -2.18
N GLY A 96 19.90 -22.99 -3.41
CA GLY A 96 19.97 -24.42 -3.69
C GLY A 96 18.63 -25.17 -3.74
N ARG A 97 18.35 -25.74 -4.92
CA ARG A 97 17.29 -26.71 -5.23
C ARG A 97 15.85 -26.25 -4.90
N ARG A 98 15.16 -25.73 -5.93
CA ARG A 98 13.72 -25.40 -5.96
C ARG A 98 13.28 -24.60 -4.72
N GLY A 99 13.38 -23.27 -4.78
CA GLY A 99 12.60 -22.41 -3.88
C GLY A 99 11.13 -22.90 -3.91
N GLY A 100 10.65 -23.38 -2.77
CA GLY A 100 9.37 -24.10 -2.66
C GLY A 100 8.16 -23.21 -2.92
N GLU A 101 6.96 -23.73 -2.63
CA GLU A 101 5.67 -23.01 -2.73
C GLU A 101 5.67 -21.64 -2.02
N GLU A 102 6.54 -21.43 -1.04
CA GLU A 102 6.69 -20.20 -0.26
C GLU A 102 7.18 -18.98 -1.08
N THR A 103 8.04 -19.17 -2.09
CA THR A 103 8.41 -18.07 -3.02
C THR A 103 7.22 -17.70 -3.94
N GLN A 104 6.23 -18.58 -4.08
CA GLN A 104 5.09 -18.34 -4.96
C GLN A 104 4.17 -17.24 -4.43
N THR A 105 3.96 -17.12 -3.12
CA THR A 105 3.09 -16.07 -2.55
C THR A 105 3.63 -14.67 -2.87
N TYR A 106 4.92 -14.45 -2.62
CA TYR A 106 5.58 -13.18 -2.96
C TYR A 106 5.38 -12.83 -4.44
N HIS A 107 5.65 -13.79 -5.34
CA HIS A 107 5.48 -13.59 -6.78
C HIS A 107 4.00 -13.43 -7.20
N ARG A 108 3.05 -14.11 -6.56
CA ARG A 108 1.61 -13.97 -6.83
C ARG A 108 1.09 -12.59 -6.44
N VAL A 109 1.52 -12.06 -5.29
CA VAL A 109 1.20 -10.69 -4.85
C VAL A 109 1.81 -9.65 -5.81
N HIS A 110 3.06 -9.83 -6.22
CA HIS A 110 3.71 -8.96 -7.20
C HIS A 110 3.05 -9.05 -8.60
N ALA A 111 2.58 -10.24 -9.00
CA ALA A 111 1.82 -10.41 -10.23
C ALA A 111 0.47 -9.68 -10.16
N ARG A 112 -0.20 -9.67 -8.99
CA ARG A 112 -1.42 -8.87 -8.76
C ARG A 112 -1.17 -7.38 -8.92
N LEU A 113 -0.08 -6.86 -8.35
CA LEU A 113 0.34 -5.47 -8.56
C LEU A 113 0.62 -5.15 -10.03
N ARG A 114 1.35 -6.04 -10.71
CA ARG A 114 1.66 -5.90 -12.14
C ARG A 114 0.40 -5.85 -13.00
N GLU A 115 -0.58 -6.71 -12.71
CA GLU A 115 -1.86 -6.70 -13.45
C GLU A 115 -2.68 -5.44 -13.16
N ALA A 116 -2.70 -4.97 -11.92
CA ALA A 116 -3.33 -3.68 -11.59
C ALA A 116 -2.66 -2.51 -12.33
N MET A 117 -1.32 -2.47 -12.35
CA MET A 117 -0.56 -1.47 -13.09
C MET A 117 -0.80 -1.53 -14.61
N ARG A 118 -0.84 -2.74 -15.18
CA ARG A 118 -1.16 -2.95 -16.59
C ARG A 118 -2.58 -2.49 -16.92
N SER A 119 -3.56 -2.86 -16.09
CA SER A 119 -4.95 -2.42 -16.20
C SER A 119 -5.05 -0.90 -16.20
N LEU A 120 -4.44 -0.25 -15.20
CA LEU A 120 -4.40 1.20 -15.08
C LEU A 120 -3.78 1.84 -16.33
N TYR A 121 -2.61 1.38 -16.74
CA TYR A 121 -1.87 1.95 -17.87
C TYR A 121 -2.55 1.72 -19.22
N ARG A 122 -3.00 0.50 -19.49
CA ARG A 122 -3.51 0.11 -20.82
C ARG A 122 -4.99 0.42 -20.98
N ARG A 123 -5.81 0.24 -19.95
CA ARG A 123 -7.27 0.36 -20.05
C ARG A 123 -7.82 1.71 -19.61
N GLN A 124 -7.17 2.38 -18.66
CA GLN A 124 -7.66 3.67 -18.15
C GLN A 124 -6.87 4.87 -18.71
N LEU A 125 -5.61 4.66 -19.08
CA LEU A 125 -4.71 5.72 -19.55
C LEU A 125 -4.35 5.60 -21.04
N ASP A 126 -4.84 4.58 -21.75
CA ASP A 126 -4.57 4.31 -23.18
C ASP A 126 -3.07 4.29 -23.51
N GLY A 127 -2.25 3.76 -22.59
CA GLY A 127 -0.80 3.71 -22.74
C GLY A 127 -0.09 5.06 -22.63
N ARG A 128 -0.77 6.10 -22.14
CA ARG A 128 -0.14 7.41 -21.92
C ARG A 128 0.27 7.57 -20.45
N PRO A 129 1.56 7.72 -20.16
CA PRO A 129 1.99 7.87 -18.79
C PRO A 129 1.60 9.26 -18.24
N VAL A 130 1.16 9.25 -16.99
CA VAL A 130 0.80 10.42 -16.18
C VAL A 130 1.44 10.27 -14.80
N PRO A 131 1.52 11.33 -13.97
CA PRO A 131 1.92 11.20 -12.57
C PRO A 131 1.17 10.05 -11.88
N LEU A 132 1.90 9.22 -11.13
CA LEU A 132 1.34 8.13 -10.35
C LEU A 132 1.47 8.45 -8.85
N VAL A 133 0.35 8.35 -8.14
CA VAL A 133 0.31 8.36 -6.67
C VAL A 133 -0.10 6.97 -6.19
N VAL A 134 0.51 6.50 -5.11
CA VAL A 134 0.09 5.27 -4.45
C VAL A 134 -0.34 5.57 -3.03
N LEU A 135 -1.55 5.15 -2.66
CA LEU A 135 -2.05 5.13 -1.29
C LEU A 135 -1.83 3.71 -0.74
N ALA A 136 -0.90 3.56 0.19
CA ALA A 136 -0.49 2.28 0.73
C ALA A 136 -0.77 2.19 2.23
N HIS A 137 -1.78 1.39 2.57
CA HIS A 137 -2.16 1.14 3.95
C HIS A 137 -1.29 0.02 4.53
N SER A 138 -0.69 0.26 5.69
CA SER A 138 -0.08 -0.81 6.50
C SER A 138 0.86 -1.68 5.68
N PHE A 139 0.63 -3.00 5.67
CA PHE A 139 1.42 -3.98 4.94
C PHE A 139 1.43 -3.78 3.41
N GLY A 140 0.42 -3.10 2.86
CA GLY A 140 0.44 -2.66 1.47
C GLY A 140 1.62 -1.74 1.18
N GLY A 141 2.08 -0.97 2.16
CA GLY A 141 3.31 -0.17 2.09
C GLY A 141 4.57 -1.04 1.98
N HIS A 142 4.67 -2.09 2.78
CA HIS A 142 5.79 -3.04 2.70
C HIS A 142 5.80 -3.80 1.36
N ILE A 143 4.64 -4.32 0.93
CA ILE A 143 4.49 -4.98 -0.37
C ILE A 143 4.89 -4.06 -1.52
N LEU A 144 4.40 -2.82 -1.51
CA LEU A 144 4.70 -1.84 -2.54
C LEU A 144 6.19 -1.47 -2.54
N SER A 145 6.79 -1.26 -1.37
CA SER A 145 8.22 -0.96 -1.24
C SER A 145 9.05 -2.07 -1.88
N ASN A 146 8.74 -3.34 -1.58
CA ASN A 146 9.43 -4.48 -2.18
C ASN A 146 9.20 -4.56 -3.70
N TYR A 147 7.99 -4.28 -4.19
CA TYR A 147 7.70 -4.26 -5.62
C TYR A 147 8.49 -3.19 -6.38
N VAL A 148 8.56 -1.98 -5.82
CA VAL A 148 9.35 -0.88 -6.39
C VAL A 148 10.85 -1.19 -6.30
N TRP A 149 11.32 -1.72 -5.17
CA TRP A 149 12.69 -2.16 -4.96
C TRP A 149 13.14 -3.18 -6.01
N ASP A 150 12.35 -4.23 -6.22
CA ASP A 150 12.62 -5.25 -7.24
C ASP A 150 12.62 -4.63 -8.64
N SER A 151 11.71 -3.70 -8.94
CA SER A 151 11.71 -2.98 -10.22
C SER A 151 12.92 -2.08 -10.42
N GLN A 152 13.55 -1.58 -9.35
CA GLN A 152 14.76 -0.75 -9.40
C GLN A 152 16.02 -1.59 -9.60
N HIS A 153 16.10 -2.75 -8.95
CA HIS A 153 17.30 -3.60 -8.93
C HIS A 153 17.29 -4.73 -9.97
N ARG A 154 16.11 -5.25 -10.30
CA ARG A 154 15.89 -6.36 -11.25
C ARG A 154 14.74 -6.03 -12.21
N PRO A 155 14.88 -4.96 -13.03
CA PRO A 155 13.79 -4.49 -13.89
C PRO A 155 13.38 -5.54 -14.92
N ASP A 156 12.08 -5.86 -14.99
CA ASP A 156 11.51 -6.62 -16.11
C ASP A 156 11.44 -5.72 -17.35
N GLN A 157 12.33 -5.97 -18.31
CA GLN A 157 12.48 -5.12 -19.50
C GLN A 157 11.24 -5.14 -20.41
N ARG A 158 10.36 -6.14 -20.27
CA ARG A 158 9.12 -6.25 -21.04
C ARG A 158 8.03 -5.27 -20.59
N LEU A 159 8.15 -4.73 -19.37
CA LEU A 159 7.20 -3.77 -18.82
C LEU A 159 7.52 -2.35 -19.28
N SER A 160 6.50 -1.51 -19.44
CA SER A 160 6.72 -0.08 -19.72
C SER A 160 7.36 0.65 -18.53
N SER A 161 7.90 1.84 -18.75
CA SER A 161 8.43 2.67 -17.67
C SER A 161 7.37 3.01 -16.61
N PHE A 162 6.10 3.15 -17.00
CA PHE A 162 4.98 3.37 -16.08
C PHE A 162 4.69 2.13 -15.22
N GLU A 163 4.60 0.95 -15.84
CA GLU A 163 4.39 -0.32 -15.13
C GLU A 163 5.57 -0.65 -14.18
N ARG A 164 6.78 -0.18 -14.49
CA ARG A 164 7.97 -0.23 -13.61
C ARG A 164 8.05 0.89 -12.57
N MET A 165 6.95 1.58 -12.28
CA MET A 165 6.86 2.61 -11.23
C MET A 165 7.77 3.84 -11.43
N ASN A 166 8.32 4.08 -12.63
CA ASN A 166 9.19 5.24 -12.88
C ASN A 166 8.41 6.58 -12.94
N TRP A 167 7.08 6.51 -12.90
CA TRP A 167 6.19 7.67 -12.86
C TRP A 167 5.61 7.94 -11.47
N LEU A 168 6.12 7.25 -10.44
CA LEU A 168 5.73 7.43 -9.05
C LEU A 168 6.11 8.84 -8.57
N CYS A 169 5.13 9.74 -8.55
CA CYS A 169 5.23 11.10 -8.01
C CYS A 169 4.84 11.15 -6.54
N GLY A 170 3.94 10.27 -6.09
CA GLY A 170 3.43 10.31 -4.73
C GLY A 170 3.42 8.95 -4.09
N LEU A 171 3.96 8.85 -2.88
CA LEU A 171 3.79 7.68 -2.02
C LEU A 171 3.14 8.14 -0.72
N VAL A 172 1.88 7.79 -0.51
CA VAL A 172 1.17 8.05 0.73
C VAL A 172 1.09 6.76 1.52
N THR A 173 1.88 6.65 2.57
CA THR A 173 1.79 5.54 3.52
C THR A 173 0.94 5.94 4.72
N PHE A 174 0.11 5.03 5.22
CA PHE A 174 -0.71 5.30 6.40
C PHE A 174 -0.97 4.06 7.22
N GLY A 175 -0.93 4.19 8.55
CA GLY A 175 -0.82 3.05 9.45
C GLY A 175 0.36 2.16 9.08
N CYS A 176 1.49 2.74 8.64
CA CYS A 176 2.55 1.99 7.97
C CYS A 176 3.36 1.11 8.94
N ASN A 177 3.54 -0.16 8.59
CA ASN A 177 4.26 -1.14 9.40
C ASN A 177 5.65 -1.52 8.83
N ILE A 178 6.16 -0.80 7.82
CA ILE A 178 7.50 -1.02 7.25
C ILE A 178 8.58 -1.20 8.32
N PRO A 179 8.64 -0.38 9.41
CA PRO A 179 9.68 -0.54 10.44
C PRO A 179 9.78 -1.96 11.00
N LEU A 180 8.65 -2.67 11.17
CA LEU A 180 8.63 -4.03 11.73
C LEU A 180 9.37 -5.06 10.86
N PHE A 181 9.45 -4.81 9.55
CA PHE A 181 10.12 -5.70 8.60
C PHE A 181 11.59 -5.33 8.38
N THR A 182 12.02 -4.15 8.83
CA THR A 182 13.41 -3.72 8.69
C THR A 182 14.37 -4.50 9.60
N PHE A 183 13.86 -5.08 10.69
CA PHE A 183 14.67 -5.87 11.64
C PHE A 183 15.25 -7.16 11.03
N ALA A 184 14.70 -7.62 9.91
CA ALA A 184 15.24 -8.76 9.16
C ALA A 184 16.38 -8.35 8.21
N CYS A 185 16.63 -7.05 8.01
CA CYS A 185 17.64 -6.54 7.08
C CYS A 185 18.96 -6.26 7.80
N HIS A 186 20.08 -6.70 7.23
CA HIS A 186 21.42 -6.30 7.69
C HIS A 186 21.71 -4.82 7.41
N GLU A 187 21.28 -4.35 6.25
CA GLU A 187 21.35 -2.95 5.85
C GLU A 187 19.95 -2.52 5.40
N VAL A 188 19.42 -1.49 6.06
CA VAL A 188 18.05 -0.99 5.80
C VAL A 188 18.13 0.16 4.81
N GLN A 189 17.67 -0.06 3.58
CA GLN A 189 17.61 0.98 2.55
C GLN A 189 16.17 1.18 2.08
N PRO A 190 15.68 2.43 1.96
CA PRO A 190 14.41 2.69 1.29
C PRO A 190 14.55 2.53 -0.22
N ILE A 191 13.42 2.46 -0.91
CA ILE A 191 13.38 2.64 -2.37
C ILE A 191 13.96 4.01 -2.76
N THR A 192 14.56 4.11 -3.94
CA THR A 192 14.95 5.42 -4.47
C THR A 192 13.71 6.23 -4.79
N PHE A 193 13.51 7.36 -4.11
CA PHE A 193 12.37 8.24 -4.31
C PHE A 193 12.81 9.73 -4.29
N PRO A 194 12.35 10.58 -5.23
CA PRO A 194 11.56 10.21 -6.41
C PRO A 194 12.35 9.31 -7.39
N PRO A 195 11.69 8.54 -8.26
CA PRO A 195 12.38 7.71 -9.24
C PRO A 195 13.34 8.54 -10.11
N PRO A 196 14.57 8.08 -10.41
CA PRO A 196 15.53 8.84 -11.19
C PRO A 196 15.00 9.27 -12.57
N ARG A 197 14.17 8.40 -13.18
CA ARG A 197 13.56 8.58 -14.51
C ARG A 197 12.23 9.36 -14.49
N LEU A 198 11.79 9.87 -13.34
CA LEU A 198 10.60 10.72 -13.27
C LEU A 198 10.86 12.04 -14.01
N PRO A 199 9.94 12.55 -14.86
CA PRO A 199 10.13 13.84 -15.52
C PRO A 199 10.36 15.00 -14.54
N ALA A 200 11.29 15.91 -14.86
CA ALA A 200 11.73 16.99 -13.97
C ALA A 200 10.57 17.83 -13.39
N ARG A 201 9.59 18.21 -14.23
CA ARG A 201 8.37 18.95 -13.84
C ARG A 201 7.50 18.28 -12.75
N PHE A 202 7.72 17.00 -12.50
CA PHE A 202 7.05 16.26 -11.44
C PHE A 202 7.94 15.97 -10.24
N LYS A 203 9.29 15.95 -10.40
CA LYS A 203 10.22 15.71 -9.29
C LYS A 203 10.07 16.76 -8.19
N GLU A 204 9.91 18.03 -8.55
CA GLU A 204 9.76 19.14 -7.58
C GLU A 204 8.52 18.99 -6.68
N ARG A 205 7.47 18.35 -7.22
CA ARG A 205 6.21 18.08 -6.52
C ARG A 205 6.13 16.66 -5.95
N ALA A 206 7.15 15.84 -6.17
CA ALA A 206 7.12 14.46 -5.73
C ALA A 206 7.27 14.39 -4.20
N ARG A 207 6.38 13.66 -3.53
CA ARG A 207 6.36 13.57 -2.07
C ARG A 207 6.10 12.15 -1.60
N TRP A 208 6.83 11.74 -0.57
CA TRP A 208 6.48 10.59 0.26
C TRP A 208 5.90 11.11 1.57
N LEU A 209 4.59 10.94 1.75
CA LEU A 209 3.84 11.38 2.91
C LEU A 209 3.47 10.16 3.75
N ASN A 210 3.89 10.13 5.02
CA ASN A 210 3.50 9.09 5.95
C ASN A 210 2.59 9.66 7.04
N PHE A 211 1.47 8.98 7.28
CA PHE A 211 0.48 9.35 8.29
C PHE A 211 0.31 8.23 9.31
N PHE A 212 0.42 8.56 10.58
CA PHE A 212 0.26 7.58 11.65
C PHE A 212 -0.53 8.17 12.82
N ASP A 213 -1.31 7.31 13.46
CA ASP A 213 -2.04 7.61 14.67
C ASP A 213 -1.26 7.11 15.89
N PRO A 214 -1.03 7.95 16.93
CA PRO A 214 -0.41 7.51 18.17
C PRO A 214 -1.06 6.27 18.82
N ASP A 215 -2.37 6.07 18.62
CA ASP A 215 -3.13 4.93 19.14
C ASP A 215 -3.15 3.72 18.19
N ASP A 216 -2.52 3.83 17.01
CA ASP A 216 -2.33 2.73 16.07
C ASP A 216 -0.99 2.03 16.30
N VAL A 217 -1.00 0.96 17.08
CA VAL A 217 0.19 0.17 17.44
C VAL A 217 0.90 -0.51 16.25
N LEU A 218 0.27 -0.52 15.07
CA LEU A 218 0.85 -1.05 13.83
C LEU A 218 1.36 0.06 12.90
N GLY A 219 1.01 1.31 13.17
CA GLY A 219 1.40 2.48 12.39
C GLY A 219 2.55 3.24 13.03
N TRP A 220 3.65 3.38 12.29
CA TRP A 220 4.89 3.96 12.81
C TRP A 220 5.42 5.09 11.92
N PRO A 221 6.13 6.08 12.49
CA PRO A 221 6.92 7.03 11.70
C PRO A 221 8.03 6.30 10.93
N LEU A 222 8.37 6.77 9.74
CA LEU A 222 9.37 6.13 8.87
C LEU A 222 10.75 6.79 8.95
N LYS A 223 10.81 8.11 9.15
CA LYS A 223 12.07 8.87 9.28
C LYS A 223 12.99 8.32 10.38
N PRO A 224 12.49 7.87 11.56
CA PRO A 224 13.35 7.31 12.60
C PRO A 224 13.99 5.97 12.27
N ILE A 225 13.62 5.30 11.16
CA ILE A 225 14.25 4.04 10.76
C ILE A 225 15.77 4.24 10.59
N ASN A 226 16.18 5.26 9.82
CA ASN A 226 17.56 5.71 9.66
C ASN A 226 17.65 6.99 8.80
N ALA A 227 18.87 7.50 8.62
CA ALA A 227 19.16 8.68 7.79
C ALA A 227 18.70 8.55 6.34
N ALA A 228 18.72 7.35 5.75
CA ALA A 228 18.27 7.14 4.36
C ALA A 228 16.76 7.33 4.24
N TYR A 229 15.96 6.83 5.19
CA TYR A 229 14.53 7.11 5.24
C TYR A 229 14.22 8.58 5.51
N ASP A 230 14.96 9.23 6.41
CA ASP A 230 14.75 10.67 6.70
C ASP A 230 14.95 11.56 5.46
N GLN A 231 15.87 11.19 4.57
CA GLN A 231 16.13 11.90 3.31
C GLN A 231 14.99 11.77 2.29
N VAL A 232 14.37 10.59 2.16
CA VAL A 232 13.37 10.32 1.11
C VAL A 232 11.93 10.54 1.57
N VAL A 233 11.65 10.38 2.87
CA VAL A 233 10.33 10.63 3.45
C VAL A 233 10.15 12.14 3.59
N SER A 234 9.24 12.71 2.80
CA SER A 234 9.00 14.15 2.79
C SER A 234 8.27 14.63 4.04
N LEU A 235 7.43 13.77 4.63
CA LEU A 235 6.63 14.09 5.81
C LEU A 235 6.33 12.83 6.62
N ASP A 236 6.59 12.88 7.93
CA ASP A 236 5.98 11.99 8.93
C ASP A 236 5.01 12.82 9.76
N GLN A 237 3.71 12.58 9.60
CA GLN A 237 2.69 13.36 10.28
C GLN A 237 1.82 12.49 11.19
N ARG A 238 1.76 12.91 12.46
CA ARG A 238 0.73 12.44 13.39
C ARG A 238 -0.64 12.93 12.97
N ILE A 239 -1.59 12.01 12.89
CA ILE A 239 -3.01 12.31 12.76
C ILE A 239 -3.76 11.54 13.84
N ASN A 240 -4.97 11.95 14.17
CA ASN A 240 -5.85 11.13 14.99
C ASN A 240 -6.92 10.61 14.04
N VAL A 241 -7.21 9.32 14.04
CA VAL A 241 -8.24 8.65 13.24
C VAL A 241 -9.19 7.90 14.17
N GLY A 242 -10.45 7.80 13.78
CA GLY A 242 -11.48 7.21 14.65
C GLY A 242 -11.95 8.14 15.76
N GLY A 243 -12.54 7.57 16.81
CA GLY A 243 -13.16 8.27 17.93
C GLY A 243 -12.71 7.75 19.31
N PRO A 244 -13.27 8.26 20.42
CA PRO A 244 -12.80 7.95 21.78
C PRO A 244 -12.82 6.47 22.18
N VAL A 245 -13.58 5.65 21.44
CA VAL A 245 -13.78 4.21 21.70
C VAL A 245 -12.84 3.32 20.87
N THR A 246 -12.12 3.86 19.88
CA THR A 246 -11.29 3.08 18.95
C THR A 246 -9.81 3.05 19.31
N GLY A 247 -9.35 3.91 20.23
CA GLY A 247 -7.97 3.86 20.74
C GLY A 247 -7.73 2.52 21.43
N TRP A 248 -6.60 1.87 21.15
CA TRP A 248 -6.18 0.55 21.68
C TRP A 248 -6.69 -0.71 20.96
N THR A 249 -7.42 -0.60 19.85
CA THR A 249 -7.85 -1.80 19.08
C THR A 249 -7.38 -1.75 17.63
N PRO A 250 -7.29 -2.89 16.92
CA PRO A 250 -7.09 -2.95 15.47
C PRO A 250 -8.11 -2.14 14.65
N ALA A 251 -9.15 -1.59 15.28
CA ALA A 251 -10.10 -0.68 14.65
C ALA A 251 -9.50 0.70 14.33
N SER A 252 -8.60 1.26 15.15
CA SER A 252 -7.90 2.53 14.81
C SER A 252 -7.10 2.39 13.53
N HIS A 253 -6.41 1.25 13.39
CA HIS A 253 -5.67 0.88 12.19
C HIS A 253 -6.53 0.82 10.91
N LEU A 254 -7.82 0.54 11.03
CA LEU A 254 -8.77 0.53 9.91
C LEU A 254 -9.51 1.86 9.75
N ALA A 255 -9.45 2.77 10.72
CA ALA A 255 -10.20 4.02 10.73
C ALA A 255 -9.68 5.07 9.73
N TYR A 256 -8.44 4.94 9.25
CA TYR A 256 -7.87 5.83 8.23
C TYR A 256 -8.73 5.89 6.96
N TRP A 257 -9.31 4.77 6.53
CA TRP A 257 -10.07 4.67 5.28
C TRP A 257 -11.30 5.59 5.22
N THR A 258 -11.83 5.96 6.38
CA THR A 258 -13.03 6.80 6.51
C THR A 258 -12.77 8.13 7.21
N ASP A 259 -11.54 8.39 7.66
CA ASP A 259 -11.19 9.62 8.35
C ASP A 259 -11.11 10.81 7.38
N ARG A 260 -11.94 11.82 7.62
CA ARG A 260 -12.04 13.01 6.76
C ARG A 260 -10.77 13.86 6.75
N ARG A 261 -9.99 13.88 7.83
CA ARG A 261 -8.74 14.65 7.90
C ARG A 261 -7.70 13.97 7.03
N PHE A 262 -7.59 12.65 7.10
CA PHE A 262 -6.73 11.87 6.21
C PHE A 262 -7.13 12.06 4.73
N THR A 263 -8.40 11.87 4.39
CA THR A 263 -8.84 11.99 2.97
C THR A 263 -8.65 13.40 2.42
N ARG A 264 -8.80 14.43 3.26
CA ARG A 264 -8.49 15.82 2.90
C ARG A 264 -7.00 15.99 2.58
N ARG A 265 -6.10 15.50 3.45
CA ARG A 265 -4.64 15.57 3.21
C ARG A 265 -4.24 14.88 1.90
N VAL A 266 -4.86 13.75 1.60
CA VAL A 266 -4.65 13.05 0.33
C VAL A 266 -5.11 13.91 -0.84
N ALA A 267 -6.34 14.45 -0.77
CA ALA A 267 -6.91 15.26 -1.84
C ALA A 267 -6.10 16.54 -2.09
N ASP A 268 -5.70 17.25 -1.04
CA ASP A 268 -4.84 18.44 -1.11
C ASP A 268 -3.53 18.12 -1.84
N PHE A 269 -2.92 16.96 -1.55
CA PHE A 269 -1.73 16.52 -2.28
C PHE A 269 -2.03 16.20 -3.75
N LEU A 270 -3.12 15.50 -4.05
CA LEU A 270 -3.50 15.21 -5.45
C LEU A 270 -3.75 16.49 -6.25
N LEU A 271 -4.35 17.53 -5.65
CA LEU A 271 -4.55 18.84 -6.28
C LEU A 271 -3.23 19.49 -6.70
N THR A 272 -2.13 19.28 -5.96
CA THR A 272 -0.82 19.79 -6.38
C THR A 272 -0.31 19.13 -7.66
N LEU A 273 -0.84 17.97 -8.05
CA LEU A 273 -0.41 17.19 -9.21
C LEU A 273 -1.36 17.27 -10.41
N LEU A 274 -2.59 17.75 -10.20
CA LEU A 274 -3.62 17.98 -11.23
C LEU A 274 -3.38 19.30 -11.98
#